data_AF-A0A533YHN7-F1
#
_entry.id   AF-A0A533YHN7-F1
#
_cell.length_a   1.000
_cell.length_b   1.000
_cell.length_c   1.000
_cell.angle_alpha   90.00
_cell.angle_beta   90.00
_cell.angle_gamma   90.00
#
_symmetry.space_group_name_H-M   'P 1'
#
loop_
_entity.id
_entity.type
_entity.pdbx_description
1 polymer ?
#
loop_
_entity_poly.entity_id
_entity_poly.type
_entity_poly.pdbx_seq_one_letter_code
_entity_poly.pdbx_strand_id
1 'polypeptide(L)'
;MDRNVRGMLRSARAKRAYLVLFILFVLFFTFNDIIFPWYVNQGGIVNVPSVLGQSFDEAVKNLAAQGLEGRKGDVRMDKEHPAGIVIIQSPFAGDKVKKGRRVYLTVSGGEQVATVPNIKGRTLRDARFGLEREGRRRPVRA
;
A
#
# COMPACT_ATOMS: atom_id res chain seq x y z
N MET A 1 -51.07 10.31 27.50
CA MET A 1 -49.66 10.37 27.94
C MET A 1 -49.42 9.32 29.03
N ASP A 2 -48.74 8.22 28.70
CA ASP A 2 -48.58 7.07 29.58
C ASP A 2 -47.81 7.39 30.87
N ARG A 3 -48.50 7.22 32.00
CA ARG A 3 -47.94 7.42 33.36
C ARG A 3 -46.83 6.41 33.71
N ASN A 4 -46.68 5.33 32.95
CA ASN A 4 -45.74 4.24 33.23
C ASN A 4 -44.26 4.57 32.94
N VAL A 5 -43.97 5.50 32.03
CA VAL A 5 -42.57 5.83 31.66
C VAL A 5 -41.86 6.58 32.81
N ARG A 6 -42.59 7.40 33.57
CA ARG A 6 -42.01 8.21 34.68
C ARG A 6 -41.61 7.38 35.91
N GLY A 7 -42.28 6.26 36.17
CA GLY A 7 -41.99 5.40 37.33
C GLY A 7 -40.77 4.50 37.12
N MET A 8 -40.54 4.03 35.88
CA MET A 8 -39.45 3.09 35.56
C MET A 8 -38.05 3.74 35.64
N LEU A 9 -37.96 5.04 35.35
CA LEU A 9 -36.73 5.84 35.38
C LEU A 9 -36.15 6.09 36.79
N ARG A 10 -36.85 5.71 37.86
CA ARG A 10 -36.37 5.87 39.26
C ARG A 10 -35.61 4.66 39.80
N SER A 11 -35.65 3.50 39.13
CA SER A 11 -34.99 2.28 39.60
C SER A 11 -33.48 2.29 39.34
N ALA A 12 -32.68 1.79 40.28
CA ALA A 12 -31.21 1.71 40.14
C ALA A 12 -30.78 0.88 38.91
N ARG A 13 -31.60 -0.09 38.49
CA ARG A 13 -31.36 -0.92 37.29
C ARG A 13 -31.60 -0.14 36.00
N ALA A 14 -32.65 0.69 35.92
CA ALA A 14 -32.89 1.56 34.77
C ALA A 14 -31.80 2.64 34.66
N LYS A 15 -31.35 3.21 35.79
CA LYS A 15 -30.22 4.15 35.80
C LYS A 15 -28.91 3.49 35.34
N ARG A 16 -28.62 2.26 35.78
CA ARG A 16 -27.46 1.49 35.32
C ARG A 16 -27.57 1.12 33.84
N ALA A 17 -28.74 0.71 33.36
CA ALA A 17 -28.96 0.43 31.95
C ALA A 17 -28.78 1.69 31.08
N TYR A 18 -29.28 2.84 31.54
CA TYR A 18 -29.07 4.12 30.86
C TYR A 18 -27.60 4.57 30.89
N LEU A 19 -26.89 4.33 32.00
CA LEU A 19 -25.44 4.57 32.10
C LEU A 19 -24.64 3.67 31.16
N VAL A 20 -24.97 2.38 31.05
CA VAL A 20 -24.30 1.45 30.14
C VAL A 20 -24.58 1.82 28.68
N LEU A 21 -25.84 2.15 28.34
CA LEU A 21 -26.19 2.64 27.00
C LEU A 21 -25.48 3.95 26.67
N PHE A 22 -25.35 4.86 27.64
CA PHE A 22 -24.61 6.10 27.47
C PHE A 22 -23.12 5.86 27.26
N ILE A 23 -22.51 4.93 28.01
CA ILE A 23 -21.09 4.55 27.82
C ILE A 23 -20.87 3.91 26.44
N LEU A 24 -21.76 3.02 26.00
CA LEU A 24 -21.67 2.41 24.67
C LEU A 24 -21.86 3.43 23.55
N PHE A 25 -22.76 4.39 23.73
CA PHE A 25 -22.97 5.50 22.80
C PHE A 25 -21.72 6.39 22.71
N VAL A 26 -21.13 6.76 23.86
CA VAL A 26 -19.87 7.51 23.91
C VAL A 26 -18.72 6.71 23.30
N LEU A 27 -18.63 5.39 23.54
CA LEU A 27 -17.59 4.54 22.94
C LEU A 27 -17.73 4.44 21.42
N PHE A 28 -18.96 4.30 20.91
CA PHE A 28 -19.23 4.29 19.48
C PHE A 28 -18.90 5.64 18.84
N PHE A 29 -19.32 6.75 19.47
CA PHE A 29 -19.09 8.10 18.96
C PHE A 29 -17.60 8.50 19.03
N THR A 30 -16.88 8.13 20.10
CA THR A 30 -15.42 8.36 20.19
C THR A 30 -14.65 7.51 19.18
N PHE A 31 -15.05 6.26 18.94
CA PHE A 31 -14.43 5.42 17.92
C PHE A 31 -14.70 5.95 16.50
N ASN A 32 -15.94 6.30 16.19
CA ASN A 32 -16.38 6.75 14.86
C ASN A 32 -15.97 8.20 14.53
N ASP A 33 -16.01 9.12 15.51
CA ASP A 33 -15.82 10.56 15.28
C ASP A 33 -14.47 11.09 15.78
N ILE A 34 -13.71 10.33 16.58
CA ILE A 34 -12.38 10.75 17.07
C ILE A 34 -11.27 9.82 16.54
N ILE A 35 -11.41 8.50 16.67
CA ILE A 35 -10.37 7.55 16.24
C ILE A 35 -10.36 7.37 14.71
N PHE A 36 -11.52 7.19 14.10
CA PHE A 36 -11.65 7.01 12.65
C PHE A 36 -11.21 8.23 11.82
N PRO A 37 -11.51 9.49 12.21
CA PRO A 37 -11.08 10.67 11.45
C PRO A 37 -9.60 10.99 11.65
N TRP A 38 -9.02 10.66 12.81
CA TRP A 38 -7.57 10.68 13.01
C TRP A 38 -6.85 9.68 12.09
N TYR A 39 -7.50 8.55 11.79
CA TYR A 39 -6.98 7.50 10.91
C TYR A 39 -7.21 7.75 9.41
N VAL A 40 -8.30 8.43 9.00
CA VAL A 40 -8.72 8.48 7.58
C VAL A 40 -8.72 9.88 6.96
N ASN A 41 -8.89 10.96 7.73
CA ASN A 41 -9.29 12.25 7.16
C ASN A 41 -8.63 13.45 7.82
N GLN A 42 -7.33 13.63 7.56
CA GLN A 42 -6.65 14.89 7.84
C GLN A 42 -6.56 15.70 6.55
N GLY A 43 -7.64 16.34 6.13
CA GLY A 43 -7.78 17.05 4.84
C GLY A 43 -6.88 18.27 4.63
N GLY A 44 -5.56 18.07 4.60
CA GLY A 44 -4.55 19.01 4.11
C GLY A 44 -4.02 18.57 2.75
N ILE A 45 -3.68 19.53 1.89
CA ILE A 45 -2.92 19.26 0.67
C ILE A 45 -1.45 19.12 1.07
N VAL A 46 -0.85 17.98 0.76
CA VAL A 46 0.56 17.66 1.02
C VAL A 46 1.26 17.44 -0.31
N ASN A 47 2.52 17.86 -0.39
CA ASN A 47 3.35 17.58 -1.56
C ASN A 47 3.90 16.16 -1.47
N VAL A 48 3.81 15.41 -2.57
CA VAL A 48 4.37 14.07 -2.64
C VAL A 48 5.92 14.15 -2.63
N PRO A 49 6.61 13.51 -1.67
CA PRO A 49 8.07 13.46 -1.67
C PRO A 49 8.59 12.53 -2.78
N SER A 50 9.82 12.74 -3.21
CA SER A 50 10.52 11.78 -4.07
C SER A 50 10.99 10.60 -3.24
N VAL A 51 10.60 9.40 -3.65
CA VAL A 51 11.05 8.12 -3.07
C VAL A 51 11.71 7.22 -4.12
N LEU A 52 12.04 7.79 -5.29
CA LEU A 52 12.79 7.10 -6.33
C LEU A 52 14.19 6.75 -5.83
N GLY A 53 14.66 5.54 -6.15
CA GLY A 53 15.97 5.04 -5.72
C GLY A 53 16.02 4.52 -4.28
N GLN A 54 14.96 4.68 -3.49
CA GLN A 54 14.88 4.15 -2.14
C GLN A 54 14.40 2.69 -2.14
N SER A 55 14.69 1.96 -1.06
CA SER A 55 14.04 0.68 -0.82
C SER A 55 12.54 0.85 -0.59
N PHE A 56 11.74 -0.16 -0.93
CA PHE A 56 10.29 -0.11 -0.70
C PHE A 56 9.91 0.23 0.75
N ASP A 57 10.61 -0.34 1.73
CA ASP A 57 10.31 -0.13 3.14
C ASP A 57 10.63 1.29 3.61
N GLU A 58 11.75 1.86 3.15
CA GLU A 58 12.11 3.25 3.43
C GLU A 58 11.16 4.23 2.74
N ALA A 59 10.81 3.96 1.49
CA ALA A 59 9.85 4.75 0.73
C ALA A 59 8.49 4.82 1.45
N VAL A 60 8.00 3.68 1.96
CA VAL A 60 6.75 3.63 2.73
C VAL A 60 6.84 4.45 4.03
N LYS A 61 7.96 4.37 4.77
CA LYS A 61 8.16 5.16 5.99
C LYS A 61 8.19 6.67 5.69
N ASN A 62 8.89 7.07 4.63
CA ASN A 62 8.98 8.47 4.21
C ASN A 62 7.64 9.04 3.76
N LEU A 63 6.85 8.24 3.04
CA LEU A 63 5.48 8.60 2.66
C LEU A 63 4.57 8.69 3.89
N ALA A 64 4.66 7.74 4.82
CA ALA A 64 3.88 7.74 6.05
C ALA A 64 4.18 8.95 6.94
N ALA A 65 5.44 9.41 6.99
CA ALA A 65 5.83 10.62 7.70
C ALA A 65 5.15 11.90 7.14
N GLN A 66 4.86 11.92 5.84
CA GLN A 66 4.08 12.98 5.18
C GLN A 66 2.56 12.73 5.24
N GLY A 67 2.12 11.66 5.89
CA GLY A 67 0.72 11.26 5.96
C GLY A 67 0.18 10.72 4.64
N LEU A 68 1.03 10.11 3.81
CA LEU A 68 0.68 9.43 2.56
C LEU A 68 0.78 7.91 2.74
N GLU A 69 -0.02 7.16 1.99
CA GLU A 69 -0.01 5.69 2.05
C GLU A 69 0.81 5.09 0.91
N GLY A 70 2.00 4.57 1.19
CA GLY A 70 2.78 3.80 0.21
C GLY A 70 2.16 2.42 -0.05
N ARG A 71 1.91 2.09 -1.33
CA ARG A 71 1.41 0.78 -1.77
C ARG A 71 2.33 0.20 -2.82
N LYS A 72 2.63 -1.10 -2.71
CA LYS A 72 3.33 -1.83 -3.77
C LYS A 72 2.41 -1.96 -4.97
N GLY A 73 2.83 -1.41 -6.10
CA GLY A 73 2.14 -1.51 -7.38
C GLY A 73 2.66 -2.72 -8.14
N ASP A 74 3.45 -2.46 -9.18
CA ASP A 74 4.02 -3.48 -10.05
C ASP A 74 5.48 -3.81 -9.70
N VAL A 75 6.00 -4.91 -10.24
CA VAL A 75 7.42 -5.26 -10.18
C VAL A 75 7.95 -5.31 -11.62
N ARG A 76 8.93 -4.46 -11.92
CA ARG A 76 9.53 -4.38 -13.26
C ARG A 76 10.97 -4.82 -13.23
N MET A 77 11.37 -5.61 -14.20
CA MET A 77 12.78 -5.98 -14.35
C MET A 77 13.56 -4.76 -14.84
N ASP A 78 14.61 -4.44 -14.12
CA ASP A 78 15.44 -3.26 -14.37
C ASP A 78 16.90 -3.65 -14.16
N LYS A 79 17.76 -3.32 -15.12
CA LYS A 79 19.19 -3.66 -15.07
C LYS A 79 20.02 -2.60 -14.33
N GLU A 80 19.52 -1.38 -14.28
CA GLU A 80 20.22 -0.24 -13.68
C GLU A 80 20.02 -0.23 -12.15
N HIS A 81 18.88 -0.70 -11.69
CA HIS A 81 18.50 -0.70 -10.27
C HIS A 81 18.43 -2.12 -9.69
N PRO A 82 19.06 -2.35 -8.52
CA PRO A 82 18.92 -3.61 -7.79
C PRO A 82 17.47 -3.96 -7.46
N ALA A 83 17.20 -5.25 -7.25
CA ALA A 83 15.88 -5.72 -6.84
C ALA A 83 15.44 -5.07 -5.52
N GLY A 84 14.18 -4.65 -5.44
CA GLY A 84 13.58 -4.02 -4.25
C GLY A 84 13.68 -2.49 -4.19
N ILE A 85 14.34 -1.87 -5.16
CA ILE A 85 14.43 -0.41 -5.29
C ILE A 85 13.21 0.16 -6.03
N VAL A 86 12.66 1.26 -5.54
CA VAL A 86 11.57 1.98 -6.21
C VAL A 86 12.11 2.68 -7.46
N ILE A 87 11.59 2.29 -8.62
CA ILE A 87 11.98 2.86 -9.92
C ILE A 87 10.92 3.82 -10.49
N ILE A 88 9.66 3.65 -10.09
CA ILE A 88 8.56 4.52 -10.52
C ILE A 88 7.63 4.73 -9.33
N GLN A 89 7.18 5.96 -9.15
CA GLN A 89 6.12 6.31 -8.20
C GLN A 89 4.97 7.00 -8.92
N SER A 90 3.75 6.80 -8.43
CA SER A 90 2.56 7.53 -8.87
C SER A 90 1.66 7.82 -7.67
N PRO A 91 1.32 9.08 -7.37
CA PRO A 91 1.65 10.32 -8.10
C PRO A 91 3.13 10.70 -8.09
N PHE A 92 3.52 11.64 -8.96
CA PHE A 92 4.91 12.06 -9.13
C PHE A 92 5.37 12.94 -7.96
N ALA A 93 6.69 13.02 -7.77
CA ALA A 93 7.27 13.90 -6.77
C ALA A 93 6.88 15.37 -7.05
N GLY A 94 6.49 16.09 -6.00
CA GLY A 94 6.02 17.48 -6.10
C GLY A 94 4.52 17.63 -6.35
N ASP A 95 3.79 16.54 -6.68
CA ASP A 95 2.35 16.60 -6.87
C ASP A 95 1.64 16.98 -5.56
N LYS A 96 0.62 17.83 -5.69
CA LYS A 96 -0.23 18.25 -4.58
C LYS A 96 -1.39 17.27 -4.42
N VAL A 97 -1.34 16.47 -3.36
CA VAL A 97 -2.36 15.46 -3.09
C VAL A 97 -3.00 15.70 -1.74
N LYS A 98 -4.23 15.21 -1.55
CA LYS A 98 -4.82 15.18 -0.21
C LYS A 98 -4.02 14.22 0.68
N LYS A 99 -3.85 14.58 1.95
CA LYS A 99 -3.32 13.66 2.95
C LYS A 99 -4.15 12.36 2.98
N GLY A 100 -3.50 11.24 3.25
CA GLY A 100 -4.08 9.90 3.15
C GLY A 100 -4.16 9.37 1.72
N ARG A 101 -3.66 10.11 0.71
CA ARG A 101 -3.61 9.60 -0.66
C ARG A 101 -2.64 8.42 -0.76
N ARG A 102 -3.09 7.40 -1.49
CA ARG A 102 -2.26 6.24 -1.87
C ARG A 102 -1.28 6.60 -2.96
N VAL A 103 -0.01 6.28 -2.74
CA VAL A 103 1.08 6.39 -3.71
C VAL A 103 1.51 4.98 -4.09
N TYR A 104 1.35 4.64 -5.36
CA TYR A 104 1.75 3.35 -5.91
C TYR A 104 3.23 3.39 -6.29
N LEU A 105 3.99 2.44 -5.77
CA LEU A 105 5.42 2.30 -5.99
C LEU A 105 5.67 1.05 -6.83
N THR A 106 6.28 1.25 -8.00
CA THR A 106 6.81 0.15 -8.82
C THR A 106 8.25 -0.10 -8.40
N VAL A 107 8.54 -1.35 -8.06
CA VAL A 107 9.88 -1.74 -7.62
C VAL A 107 10.62 -2.50 -8.72
N SER A 108 11.94 -2.37 -8.73
CA SER A 108 12.82 -3.18 -9.56
C SER A 108 12.76 -4.64 -9.09
N GLY A 109 12.64 -5.56 -10.04
CA GLY A 109 12.84 -7.00 -9.87
C GLY A 109 14.31 -7.40 -10.04
N GLY A 110 15.20 -6.46 -10.31
CA GLY A 110 16.61 -6.69 -10.63
C GLY A 110 16.84 -7.11 -12.08
N GLU A 111 18.09 -7.47 -12.38
CA GLU A 111 18.48 -7.90 -13.71
C GLU A 111 17.81 -9.22 -14.09
N GLN A 112 17.31 -9.27 -15.32
CA GLN A 112 16.69 -10.46 -15.88
C GLN A 112 17.74 -11.50 -16.28
N VAL A 113 18.18 -12.29 -15.30
CA VAL A 113 19.17 -13.36 -15.49
C VAL A 113 18.63 -14.43 -16.45
N ALA A 114 19.38 -14.75 -17.50
CA ALA A 114 19.08 -15.88 -18.37
C ALA A 114 19.66 -17.16 -17.79
N THR A 115 18.84 -18.21 -17.72
CA THR A 115 19.36 -19.55 -17.46
C THR A 115 19.88 -20.10 -18.77
N VAL A 116 21.21 -20.10 -18.97
CA VAL A 116 21.78 -20.71 -20.18
C VAL A 116 21.57 -22.23 -20.11
N PRO A 117 20.86 -22.85 -21.07
CA PRO A 117 20.66 -24.29 -21.06
C PRO A 117 21.99 -25.01 -21.24
N ASN A 118 22.17 -26.14 -20.56
CA ASN A 118 23.40 -26.93 -20.68
C ASN A 118 23.54 -27.51 -22.10
N ILE A 119 24.49 -26.98 -22.85
CA ILE A 119 24.78 -27.35 -24.24
C ILE A 119 25.94 -28.35 -24.38
N LYS A 120 26.58 -28.79 -23.28
CA LYS A 120 27.66 -29.79 -23.35
C LYS A 120 27.14 -31.12 -23.93
N GLY A 121 27.81 -31.60 -24.97
CA GLY A 121 27.47 -32.87 -25.65
C GLY A 121 26.37 -32.77 -26.70
N ARG A 122 25.82 -31.57 -26.97
CA ARG A 122 24.81 -31.37 -28.03
C ARG A 122 25.46 -30.98 -29.36
N THR A 123 24.79 -31.29 -30.46
CA THR A 123 25.24 -30.85 -31.79
C THR A 123 25.12 -29.32 -31.91
N LEU A 124 25.95 -28.70 -32.77
CA LEU A 124 25.90 -27.26 -33.05
C LEU A 124 24.48 -26.80 -33.43
N ARG A 125 23.74 -27.64 -34.16
CA ARG A 125 22.36 -27.37 -34.59
C ARG A 125 21.41 -27.34 -33.41
N ASP A 126 21.50 -28.30 -32.51
CA ASP A 126 20.62 -28.41 -31.33
C ASP A 126 20.91 -27.32 -30.29
N ALA A 127 22.20 -26.98 -30.10
CA ALA A 127 22.61 -25.88 -29.24
C ALA A 127 22.05 -24.54 -29.75
N ARG A 128 22.11 -24.31 -31.07
CA ARG A 128 21.56 -23.10 -31.70
C ARG A 128 20.04 -23.00 -31.53
N PHE A 129 19.30 -24.08 -31.79
CA PHE A 129 17.85 -24.09 -31.59
C PHE A 129 17.45 -23.90 -30.13
N GLY A 130 18.23 -24.43 -29.18
CA GLY A 130 18.01 -24.23 -27.75
C GLY A 130 18.13 -22.75 -27.34
N LEU A 131 19.20 -22.09 -27.76
CA LEU A 131 19.44 -20.67 -27.46
C LEU A 131 18.45 -19.75 -28.17
N GLU A 132 18.08 -20.06 -29.42
CA GLU A 132 17.13 -19.24 -30.17
C GLU A 132 15.71 -19.28 -29.59
N ARG A 133 15.29 -20.44 -29.06
CA ARG A 133 14.00 -20.57 -28.35
C ARG A 133 13.97 -19.75 -27.07
N GLU A 134 15.07 -19.70 -26.33
CA GLU A 134 15.17 -18.86 -25.14
C GLU A 134 15.26 -17.36 -25.48
N GLY A 135 16.00 -17.01 -26.54
CA GLY A 135 16.09 -15.63 -27.04
C GLY A 135 14.74 -15.08 -27.52
N ARG A 136 13.93 -15.90 -28.23
CA ARG A 136 12.62 -15.49 -28.76
C ARG A 136 11.55 -15.29 -27.67
N ARG A 137 11.70 -15.90 -26.50
CA ARG A 137 10.83 -15.66 -25.34
C ARG A 137 11.08 -14.30 -24.68
N ARG A 138 12.17 -13.62 -25.03
CA ARG A 138 12.48 -12.27 -24.55
C ARG A 138 12.04 -11.27 -25.62
N PRO A 139 11.16 -10.30 -25.32
CA PRO A 139 10.97 -9.16 -26.21
C PRO A 139 12.29 -8.39 -26.24
N VAL A 140 13.01 -8.49 -27.36
CA VAL A 140 14.16 -7.62 -27.65
C VAL A 140 13.57 -6.23 -27.87
N ARG A 141 13.59 -5.39 -26.83
CA ARG A 141 13.39 -3.96 -27.05
C ARG A 141 14.71 -3.39 -27.56
N ALA A 142 14.69 -3.02 -28.84
CA ALA A 142 15.67 -2.15 -29.47
C ALA A 142 15.63 -0.76 -28.84
#